data_AF-A0A1Q4D7Z5-F1
#
_entry.id   AF-A0A1Q4D7Z5-F1
#
_cell.length_a   1.000
_cell.length_b   1.000
_cell.length_c   1.000
_cell.angle_alpha   90.00
_cell.angle_beta   90.00
_cell.angle_gamma   90.00
#
_symmetry.space_group_name_H-M   'P 1'
#
loop_
_entity.id
_entity.type
_entity.pdbx_description
1 polymer ?
#
loop_
_entity_poly.entity_id
_entity_poly.type
_entity_poly.pdbx_seq_one_letter_code
_entity_poly.pdbx_strand_id
1 'polypeptide(L)'
;MVVETAERSVAPVQWRLLGAFGVVGAALPAYVGVRFGAQQAVLLALGTGLGVALFHSRFGFSSAWRQLVAVGQAAGPRAHAVLLGTTATLFALVLGGILMGVGARLAGGCTIGAYLAGIASGSLSGWVRGAVALAGTWVGLRGRRLFGLANPTPQAAVC
;
A
#
# COMPACT_ATOMS: atom_id res chain seq x y z
N MET A 1 23.74 18.13 40.60
CA MET A 1 23.63 16.99 39.66
C MET A 1 23.19 17.57 38.30
N VAL A 2 23.91 18.56 37.75
CA VAL A 2 25.02 18.37 36.80
C VAL A 2 24.74 17.23 35.83
N VAL A 3 23.71 17.41 35.00
CA VAL A 3 23.72 16.81 33.67
C VAL A 3 24.54 17.78 32.83
N GLU A 4 25.83 17.54 32.83
CA GLU A 4 26.76 18.07 31.84
C GLU A 4 26.22 17.64 30.48
N THR A 5 25.59 18.58 29.78
CA THR A 5 25.33 18.48 28.35
C THR A 5 26.70 18.51 27.67
N ALA A 6 27.42 17.39 27.74
CA ALA A 6 28.54 17.13 26.86
C ALA A 6 27.99 17.30 25.46
N GLU A 7 28.35 18.41 24.82
CA GLU A 7 28.16 18.60 23.40
C GLU A 7 28.80 17.39 22.73
N ARG A 8 27.98 16.41 22.35
CA ARG A 8 28.42 15.39 21.40
C ARG A 8 28.75 16.17 20.15
N SER A 9 30.02 16.47 19.98
CA SER A 9 30.62 16.87 18.71
C SER A 9 30.13 15.83 17.71
N VAL A 10 29.12 16.18 16.92
CA VAL A 10 28.64 15.30 15.86
C VAL A 10 29.84 15.12 14.96
N ALA A 11 30.42 13.91 14.94
CA ALA A 11 31.58 13.62 14.13
C ALA A 11 31.31 14.14 12.71
N PRO A 12 32.27 14.86 12.09
CA PRO A 12 32.05 15.45 10.78
C PRO A 12 31.54 14.38 9.83
N VAL A 13 30.53 14.72 9.03
CA VAL A 13 29.93 13.79 8.08
C VAL A 13 31.05 13.14 7.27
N GLN A 14 31.16 11.82 7.34
CA GLN A 14 32.24 11.08 6.72
C GLN A 14 31.97 11.03 5.22
N TRP A 15 32.25 12.13 4.51
CA TRP A 15 31.92 12.30 3.09
C TRP A 15 32.48 11.17 2.22
N ARG A 16 33.61 10.60 2.63
CA ARG A 16 34.21 9.41 2.01
C ARG A 16 33.31 8.18 2.11
N LEU A 17 32.65 7.96 3.24
CA LEU A 17 31.72 6.84 3.43
C LEU A 17 30.43 7.06 2.64
N LEU A 18 29.88 8.29 2.68
CA LEU A 18 28.70 8.67 1.89
C LEU A 18 28.96 8.54 0.39
N GLY A 19 30.12 8.98 -0.08
CA GLY A 19 30.56 8.79 -1.47
C GLY A 19 30.71 7.32 -1.83
N ALA A 20 31.28 6.49 -0.95
CA ALA A 20 31.42 5.06 -1.19
C ALA A 20 30.06 4.36 -1.34
N PHE A 21 29.11 4.62 -0.44
CA PHE A 21 27.75 4.05 -0.56
C PHE A 21 27.00 4.56 -1.80
N GLY A 22 27.17 5.84 -2.16
CA GLY A 22 26.59 6.40 -3.39
C GLY A 22 27.15 5.77 -4.66
N VAL A 23 28.46 5.56 -4.72
CA VAL A 23 29.13 4.90 -5.86
C VAL A 23 28.68 3.45 -5.97
N VAL A 24 28.63 2.70 -4.87
CA VAL A 24 28.13 1.32 -4.88
C VAL A 24 26.66 1.28 -5.31
N GLY A 25 25.82 2.19 -4.80
CA GLY A 25 24.41 2.29 -5.13
C GLY A 25 24.12 2.59 -6.61
N ALA A 26 25.04 3.24 -7.31
CA ALA A 26 24.94 3.55 -8.74
C ALA A 26 25.66 2.52 -9.65
N ALA A 27 26.79 1.98 -9.20
CA ALA A 27 27.58 1.01 -9.95
C ALA A 27 26.90 -0.37 -10.02
N LEU A 28 26.21 -0.80 -8.95
CA LEU A 28 25.53 -2.10 -8.93
C LEU A 28 24.37 -2.19 -9.94
N PRO A 29 23.44 -1.22 -10.03
CA PRO A 29 22.39 -1.22 -11.05
C PRO A 29 22.93 -1.15 -12.48
N ALA A 30 23.99 -0.35 -12.70
CA ALA A 30 24.64 -0.27 -14.00
C ALA A 30 25.24 -1.64 -14.41
N TYR A 31 25.94 -2.31 -13.49
CA TYR A 31 26.51 -3.63 -13.74
C TYR A 31 25.44 -4.71 -14.01
N VAL A 32 24.38 -4.72 -13.20
CA VAL A 32 23.26 -5.66 -13.36
C VAL A 32 22.51 -5.41 -14.66
N GLY A 33 22.36 -4.16 -15.08
CA GLY A 33 21.68 -3.80 -16.34
C GLY A 33 22.39 -4.33 -17.57
N VAL A 34 23.73 -4.31 -17.57
CA VAL A 34 24.54 -4.81 -18.68
C VAL A 34 24.54 -6.34 -18.73
N ARG A 35 24.41 -7.03 -17.59
CA ARG A 35 24.55 -8.50 -17.51
C ARG A 35 23.23 -9.26 -17.50
N PHE A 36 22.18 -8.70 -16.91
CA PHE A 36 20.90 -9.38 -16.68
C PHE A 36 19.69 -8.61 -17.22
N GLY A 37 19.92 -7.52 -17.96
CA GLY A 37 18.89 -6.75 -18.65
C GLY A 37 18.35 -5.56 -17.86
N ALA A 38 17.75 -4.62 -18.60
CA ALA A 38 17.31 -3.32 -18.07
C ALA A 38 16.25 -3.44 -16.97
N GLN A 39 15.36 -4.43 -17.04
CA GLN A 39 14.30 -4.61 -16.05
C GLN A 39 14.87 -4.90 -14.65
N GLN A 40 15.94 -5.69 -14.55
CA GLN A 40 16.57 -6.01 -13.26
C GLN A 40 17.34 -4.81 -12.69
N ALA A 41 17.98 -4.01 -13.55
CA ALA A 41 18.61 -2.76 -13.13
C ALA A 41 17.59 -1.74 -12.59
N VAL A 42 16.44 -1.59 -13.26
CA VAL A 42 15.38 -0.68 -12.81
C VAL A 42 14.81 -1.12 -11.47
N LEU A 43 14.54 -2.41 -11.28
CA LEU A 43 14.07 -2.94 -9.99
C LEU A 43 15.11 -2.71 -8.87
N LEU A 44 16.39 -2.94 -9.17
CA LEU A 44 17.47 -2.70 -8.20
C LEU A 44 17.61 -1.21 -7.86
N ALA A 45 17.55 -0.34 -8.87
CA ALA A 45 17.64 1.12 -8.68
C ALA A 45 16.43 1.68 -7.90
N LEU A 46 15.23 1.18 -8.17
CA LEU A 46 14.04 1.52 -7.39
C LEU A 46 14.16 1.04 -5.95
N GLY A 47 14.67 -0.17 -5.72
CA GLY A 47 14.91 -0.71 -4.38
C GLY A 47 15.94 0.07 -3.58
N THR A 48 17.09 0.40 -4.18
CA THR A 48 18.13 1.21 -3.53
C THR A 48 17.65 2.63 -3.27
N GLY A 49 16.96 3.25 -4.23
CA GLY A 49 16.37 4.59 -4.07
C GLY A 49 15.31 4.63 -2.96
N LEU A 50 14.40 3.65 -2.92
CA LEU A 50 13.37 3.55 -1.89
C LEU A 50 14.00 3.31 -0.50
N GLY A 51 15.01 2.45 -0.40
CA GLY A 51 15.73 2.18 0.85
C GLY A 51 16.44 3.41 1.42
N VAL A 52 17.11 4.18 0.55
CA VAL A 52 17.75 5.44 0.95
C VAL A 52 16.70 6.47 1.40
N ALA A 53 15.58 6.59 0.69
CA ALA A 53 14.49 7.48 1.07
C ALA A 53 13.88 7.11 2.44
N LEU A 54 13.69 5.82 2.72
CA LEU A 54 13.20 5.33 4.01
C LEU A 54 14.20 5.62 5.14
N PHE A 55 15.49 5.41 4.90
CA PHE A 55 16.54 5.69 5.88
C PHE A 55 16.64 7.19 6.18
N HIS A 56 16.57 8.04 5.15
CA HIS A 56 16.63 9.50 5.30
C HIS A 56 15.38 10.07 5.99
N SER A 57 14.22 9.45 5.76
CA SER A 57 12.96 9.80 6.45
C SER A 57 12.95 9.39 7.94
N ARG A 58 14.06 8.84 8.47
CA ARG A 58 14.22 8.38 9.85
C ARG A 58 13.11 7.39 10.26
N PHE A 59 12.72 6.51 9.34
CA PHE A 59 11.66 5.52 9.56
C PHE A 59 12.12 4.42 10.53
N GLY A 60 12.11 4.74 11.83
CA GLY A 60 12.59 3.87 12.89
C GLY A 60 11.46 3.48 13.84
N PHE A 61 10.97 2.25 13.71
CA PHE A 61 9.91 1.70 14.57
C PHE A 61 10.31 1.77 16.06
N SER A 62 11.54 1.37 16.39
CA SER A 62 12.05 1.37 17.77
C SER A 62 12.27 2.78 18.34
N SER A 63 12.65 3.78 17.52
CA SER A 63 12.79 5.16 18.00
C SER A 63 11.44 5.84 18.24
N ALA A 64 10.47 5.62 17.36
CA ALA A 64 9.12 6.17 17.49
C ALA A 64 8.41 5.61 18.75
N TRP A 65 8.57 4.32 19.03
CA TRP A 65 7.99 3.69 20.23
C TRP A 65 8.60 4.23 21.52
N ARG A 66 9.92 4.41 21.57
CA ARG A 66 10.59 5.01 22.75
C ARG A 66 10.14 6.45 23.00
N GLN A 67 9.97 7.26 21.96
CA GLN A 67 9.45 8.63 22.10
C GLN A 67 7.99 8.66 22.57
N LEU A 68 7.17 7.70 22.15
CA LEU A 68 5.81 7.54 22.65
C LEU A 68 5.80 7.21 24.16
N VAL A 69 6.56 6.20 24.59
CA VAL A 69 6.54 5.72 25.98
C VAL A 69 7.27 6.68 26.94
N ALA A 70 8.39 7.27 26.53
CA ALA A 70 9.20 8.13 27.40
C ALA A 70 8.76 9.60 27.42
N VAL A 71 8.24 10.12 26.30
CA VAL A 71 7.92 11.57 26.14
C VAL A 71 6.41 11.80 25.91
N GLY A 72 5.63 10.74 25.64
CA GLY A 72 4.20 10.86 25.33
C GLY A 72 3.90 11.40 23.92
N GLN A 73 4.91 11.63 23.08
CA GLN A 73 4.73 12.22 21.76
C GLN A 73 4.33 11.17 20.72
N ALA A 74 3.07 11.22 20.27
CA ALA A 74 2.51 10.28 19.30
C ALA A 74 2.73 10.68 17.82
N ALA A 75 3.53 11.71 17.53
CA ALA A 75 3.74 12.20 16.16
C ALA A 75 4.35 11.13 15.24
N GLY A 76 5.38 10.40 15.72
CA GLY A 76 5.99 9.28 15.02
C GLY A 76 4.99 8.16 14.69
N PRO A 77 4.34 7.52 15.68
CA PRO A 77 3.42 6.40 15.42
C PRO A 77 2.18 6.80 14.59
N ARG A 78 1.68 8.03 14.71
CA ARG A 78 0.59 8.52 13.85
C ARG A 78 0.99 8.57 12.37
N ALA A 79 2.21 9.03 12.06
CA ALA A 79 2.71 9.03 10.68
C ALA A 79 2.83 7.61 10.10
N HIS A 80 3.26 6.64 10.91
CA HIS A 80 3.31 5.23 10.50
C HIS A 80 1.91 4.66 10.25
N ALA A 81 0.94 4.99 11.11
CA ALA A 81 -0.45 4.56 10.94
C ALA A 81 -1.07 5.10 9.65
N VAL A 82 -0.82 6.37 9.29
CA VAL A 82 -1.30 6.96 8.03
C VAL A 82 -0.64 6.28 6.83
N LEU A 83 0.67 6.05 6.86
CA LEU A 83 1.38 5.37 5.77
C LEU A 83 0.86 3.95 5.56
N LEU A 84 0.75 3.15 6.63
CA LEU A 84 0.19 1.80 6.57
C LEU A 84 -1.26 1.80 6.10
N GLY A 85 -2.08 2.74 6.59
CA GLY A 85 -3.48 2.88 6.17
C GLY A 85 -3.60 3.20 4.68
N THR A 86 -2.74 4.07 4.16
CA THR A 86 -2.75 4.49 2.75
C THR A 86 -2.31 3.34 1.85
N THR A 87 -1.20 2.66 2.18
CA THR A 87 -0.74 1.48 1.43
C THR A 87 -1.75 0.34 1.45
N ALA A 88 -2.34 0.04 2.62
CA ALA A 88 -3.36 -1.00 2.74
C ALA A 88 -4.60 -0.67 1.89
N THR A 89 -5.02 0.60 1.85
CA THR A 89 -6.15 1.05 1.03
C THR A 89 -5.85 0.93 -0.46
N LEU A 90 -4.66 1.35 -0.90
CA LEU A 90 -4.23 1.22 -2.29
C LEU A 90 -4.18 -0.25 -2.71
N PHE A 91 -3.63 -1.12 -1.86
CA PHE A 91 -3.58 -2.55 -2.13
C PHE A 91 -4.98 -3.16 -2.21
N ALA A 92 -5.89 -2.79 -1.30
CA ALA A 92 -7.28 -3.23 -1.33
C ALA A 92 -8.01 -2.80 -2.61
N LEU A 93 -7.77 -1.58 -3.09
CA LEU A 93 -8.32 -1.10 -4.37
C LEU A 93 -7.83 -1.92 -5.56
N VAL A 94 -6.53 -2.17 -5.63
CA VAL A 94 -5.92 -2.96 -6.73
C VAL A 94 -6.43 -4.39 -6.70
N LEU A 95 -6.42 -5.05 -5.54
CA LEU A 95 -6.90 -6.42 -5.39
C LEU A 95 -8.39 -6.54 -5.71
N GLY A 96 -9.20 -5.58 -5.23
CA GLY A 96 -10.64 -5.52 -5.52
C GLY A 96 -10.91 -5.37 -7.02
N GLY A 97 -10.18 -4.48 -7.70
CA GLY A 97 -10.30 -4.28 -9.15
C GLY A 97 -9.91 -5.52 -9.95
N ILE A 98 -8.81 -6.17 -9.59
CA ILE A 98 -8.37 -7.42 -10.24
C ILE A 98 -9.41 -8.52 -10.06
N LEU A 99 -9.89 -8.72 -8.83
CA LEU A 99 -10.86 -9.78 -8.53
C LEU A 99 -12.19 -9.55 -9.26
N MET A 100 -12.63 -8.29 -9.36
CA MET A 100 -13.81 -7.90 -10.13
C MET A 100 -13.62 -8.19 -11.64
N GLY A 101 -12.45 -7.88 -12.18
CA GLY A 101 -12.12 -8.14 -13.59
C GLY A 101 -12.03 -9.63 -13.93
N VAL A 102 -11.39 -10.42 -13.07
CA VAL A 102 -11.32 -11.88 -13.21
C VAL A 102 -12.71 -12.51 -13.11
N GLY A 103 -13.53 -12.07 -12.14
CA GLY A 103 -14.91 -12.51 -12.00
C GLY A 103 -15.76 -12.23 -13.25
N ALA A 104 -15.62 -11.05 -13.86
CA ALA A 104 -16.33 -10.69 -15.09
C ALA A 104 -15.93 -11.59 -16.29
N ARG A 105 -14.64 -11.93 -16.40
CA ARG A 105 -14.16 -12.85 -17.45
C ARG A 105 -14.68 -14.27 -17.25
N LEU A 106 -14.65 -14.79 -16.02
CA LEU A 106 -15.19 -16.12 -15.70
C LEU A 106 -16.71 -16.20 -15.91
N ALA A 107 -17.43 -15.10 -15.67
CA ALA A 107 -18.88 -15.02 -15.87
C ALA A 107 -19.31 -14.77 -17.33
N GLY A 108 -18.36 -14.65 -18.26
CA GLY A 108 -18.63 -14.54 -19.70
C GLY A 108 -19.06 -13.17 -20.21
N GLY A 109 -18.78 -12.06 -19.51
CA GLY A 109 -19.07 -10.72 -20.04
C GLY A 109 -19.00 -9.56 -19.05
N CYS A 110 -19.24 -8.34 -19.55
CA CYS A 110 -19.47 -7.15 -18.72
C CYS A 110 -20.79 -7.32 -17.95
N THR A 111 -20.70 -7.39 -16.62
CA THR A 111 -21.73 -7.95 -15.72
C THR A 111 -23.12 -7.31 -15.85
N ILE A 112 -23.22 -6.01 -16.16
CA ILE A 112 -24.52 -5.32 -16.30
C ILE A 112 -25.33 -5.83 -17.50
N GLY A 113 -24.73 -5.90 -18.69
CA GLY A 113 -25.46 -6.24 -19.93
C GLY A 113 -25.92 -7.69 -19.96
N ALA A 114 -25.06 -8.60 -19.50
CA ALA A 114 -25.36 -10.02 -19.47
C ALA A 114 -26.37 -10.39 -18.37
N TYR A 115 -26.49 -9.57 -17.32
CA TYR A 115 -27.50 -9.72 -16.27
C TYR A 115 -28.88 -9.23 -16.74
N LEU A 116 -28.96 -8.02 -17.31
CA LEU A 116 -30.21 -7.45 -17.83
C LEU A 116 -30.79 -8.27 -18.98
N ALA A 117 -29.97 -8.67 -19.96
CA ALA A 117 -30.41 -9.54 -21.05
C ALA A 117 -30.81 -10.94 -20.54
N GLY A 118 -30.14 -11.45 -19.50
CA GLY A 118 -30.45 -12.73 -18.88
C GLY A 118 -31.80 -12.74 -18.15
N ILE A 119 -32.17 -11.65 -17.48
CA ILE A 119 -33.48 -11.50 -16.83
C ILE A 119 -34.57 -11.29 -17.87
N ALA A 120 -34.35 -10.43 -18.87
CA ALA A 120 -35.32 -10.15 -19.93
C ALA A 120 -35.67 -11.38 -20.77
N SER A 121 -34.73 -12.31 -20.94
CA SER A 121 -34.93 -13.59 -21.65
C SER A 121 -35.47 -14.72 -20.79
N GLY A 122 -35.69 -14.50 -19.47
CA GLY A 122 -36.13 -15.55 -18.55
C GLY A 122 -35.08 -16.64 -18.27
N SER A 123 -33.80 -16.39 -18.57
CA SER A 123 -32.74 -17.38 -18.44
C SER A 123 -32.35 -17.62 -16.97
N LEU A 124 -32.31 -18.90 -16.56
CA LEU A 124 -31.86 -19.32 -15.21
C LEU A 124 -30.48 -18.78 -14.86
N SER A 125 -29.57 -18.71 -15.85
CA SER A 125 -28.22 -18.19 -15.70
C SER A 125 -28.15 -16.71 -15.30
N GLY A 126 -29.13 -15.89 -15.73
CA GLY A 126 -29.25 -14.48 -15.34
C GLY A 126 -29.63 -14.36 -13.88
N TRP A 127 -30.66 -15.09 -13.46
CA TRP A 127 -31.14 -15.14 -12.08
C TRP A 127 -30.07 -15.65 -11.10
N VAL A 128 -29.33 -16.71 -11.45
CA VAL A 128 -28.22 -17.24 -10.63
C VAL A 128 -27.11 -16.22 -10.45
N ARG A 129 -26.72 -15.50 -11.51
CA ARG A 129 -25.70 -14.44 -11.41
C ARG A 129 -26.13 -13.29 -10.50
N GLY A 130 -27.42 -12.94 -10.51
CA GLY A 130 -27.99 -11.92 -9.63
C GLY A 130 -27.98 -12.32 -8.17
N ALA A 131 -28.45 -13.54 -7.88
CA ALA A 131 -28.45 -14.09 -6.54
C ALA A 131 -27.03 -14.13 -5.95
N VAL A 132 -26.05 -14.58 -6.73
CA VAL A 132 -24.64 -14.61 -6.32
C VAL A 132 -24.08 -13.19 -6.11
N ALA A 133 -24.38 -12.23 -6.98
CA ALA A 133 -23.90 -10.85 -6.83
C ALA A 133 -24.51 -10.15 -5.60
N LEU A 134 -25.80 -10.39 -5.32
CA LEU A 134 -26.49 -9.90 -4.12
C LEU A 134 -25.91 -10.53 -2.86
N ALA A 135 -25.69 -11.86 -2.87
CA ALA A 135 -25.05 -12.55 -1.76
C ALA A 135 -23.63 -12.04 -1.52
N GLY A 136 -22.83 -11.85 -2.57
CA GLY A 136 -21.49 -11.28 -2.49
C GLY A 136 -21.47 -9.86 -1.92
N THR A 137 -22.42 -9.01 -2.33
CA THR A 137 -22.59 -7.65 -1.80
C THR A 137 -22.98 -7.67 -0.33
N TRP A 138 -23.90 -8.57 0.06
CA TRP A 138 -24.33 -8.74 1.44
C TRP A 138 -23.17 -9.20 2.34
N VAL A 139 -22.40 -10.19 1.90
CA VAL A 139 -21.18 -10.66 2.59
C VAL A 139 -20.15 -9.54 2.70
N GLY A 140 -19.93 -8.78 1.63
CA GLY A 140 -19.03 -7.62 1.63
C GLY A 140 -19.45 -6.54 2.63
N LEU A 141 -20.74 -6.17 2.67
CA LEU A 141 -21.30 -5.20 3.61
C LEU A 141 -21.26 -5.72 5.06
N ARG A 142 -21.44 -7.02 5.27
CA ARG A 142 -21.27 -7.65 6.60
C ARG A 142 -19.80 -7.57 7.05
N GLY A 143 -18.86 -7.81 6.13
CA GLY A 143 -17.42 -7.64 6.38
C GLY A 143 -17.05 -6.21 6.78
N ARG A 144 -17.67 -5.19 6.19
CA ARG A 144 -17.46 -3.78 6.59
C ARG A 144 -17.82 -3.49 8.05
N ARG A 145 -18.78 -4.24 8.62
CA ARG A 145 -19.12 -4.13 10.05
C ARG A 145 -18.02 -4.65 10.96
N LEU A 146 -17.23 -5.65 10.51
CA LEU A 146 -16.07 -6.12 11.27
C LEU A 146 -14.96 -5.06 11.36
N PHE A 147 -14.83 -4.20 10.36
CA PHE A 147 -13.83 -3.12 10.34
C PHE A 147 -14.32 -1.81 10.97
N GLY A 148 -15.51 -1.79 11.59
CA GLY A 148 -16.06 -0.59 12.24
C GLY A 148 -16.35 0.57 11.28
N LEU A 149 -16.45 0.31 9.97
CA LEU A 149 -16.70 1.34 8.96
C LEU A 149 -18.17 1.76 8.99
N ALA A 150 -18.43 3.07 9.04
CA ALA A 150 -19.78 3.63 8.99
C ALA A 150 -20.49 3.25 7.68
N ASN A 151 -21.79 2.96 7.77
CA ASN A 151 -22.60 2.65 6.60
C ASN A 151 -22.72 3.91 5.72
N PRO A 152 -22.49 3.83 4.40
CA PRO A 152 -22.61 5.00 3.53
C PRO A 152 -24.02 5.57 3.61
N THR A 153 -24.11 6.90 3.76
CA THR A 153 -25.37 7.62 3.71
C THR A 153 -25.83 7.75 2.25
N PRO A 154 -27.15 7.84 1.97
CA PRO A 154 -27.68 7.90 0.59
C PRO A 154 -27.08 9.03 -0.25
N GLN A 155 -26.72 10.12 0.41
CA GLN A 155 -26.10 11.32 -0.15
C GLN A 155 -24.63 11.12 -0.59
N ALA A 156 -23.98 10.01 -0.25
CA ALA A 156 -22.64 9.67 -0.76
C ALA A 156 -22.66 8.97 -2.14
N ALA A 157 -23.84 8.58 -2.64
CA ALA A 157 -24.00 7.94 -3.94
C ALA A 157 -24.24 8.95 -5.08
N VAL A 158 -24.52 10.21 -4.73
CA VAL A 158 -24.74 11.30 -5.66
C VAL A 158 -23.43 12.10 -5.74
N CYS A 159 -22.80 12.11 -6.91
CA CYS A 159 -21.70 13.03 -7.20
C CYS A 159 -22.24 14.42 -7.51
#